data_AF-A0A7Y9F0X6-F1
#
_entry.id   AF-A0A7Y9F0X6-F1
#
_cell.length_a   1.000
_cell.length_b   1.000
_cell.length_c   1.000
_cell.angle_alpha   90.00
_cell.angle_beta   90.00
_cell.angle_gamma   90.00
#
_symmetry.space_group_name_H-M   'P 1'
#
loop_
_entity.id
_entity.type
_entity.pdbx_description
1 polymer ?
#
loop_
_entity_poly.entity_id
_entity_poly.type
_entity_poly.pdbx_seq_one_letter_code
_entity_poly.pdbx_strand_id
1 'polypeptide(L)'
;MRAEGYGVESICRVLREQGWQIAARTFRSWKRPGRHVAARTVSDVHDVDAVRGTAWSTKDDTDDVVARKLTPQGSYGRRKMTAYLRRTTGADASAGSVDRALAP
;
A
#
# COMPACT_ATOMS: atom_id res chain seq x y z
N MET A 1 19.80 8.89 -9.32
CA MET A 1 20.21 7.82 -8.37
C MET A 1 21.69 7.45 -8.37
N ARG A 2 22.26 6.77 -9.38
CA ARG A 2 23.74 6.55 -9.42
C ARG A 2 24.51 7.86 -9.64
N ALA A 3 23.96 8.75 -10.47
CA ALA A 3 24.51 10.09 -10.71
C ALA A 3 24.36 11.05 -9.50
N GLU A 4 23.47 10.75 -8.56
CA GLU A 4 23.30 11.47 -7.28
C GLU A 4 24.13 10.85 -6.13
N GLY A 5 24.93 9.81 -6.41
CA GLY A 5 25.78 9.15 -5.41
C GLY A 5 25.10 8.10 -4.52
N TYR A 6 23.80 7.80 -4.71
CA TYR A 6 23.10 6.80 -3.91
C TYR A 6 23.32 5.37 -4.44
N GLY A 7 24.00 4.55 -3.64
CA GLY A 7 24.13 3.11 -3.87
C GLY A 7 22.82 2.35 -3.60
N VAL A 8 22.72 1.11 -4.08
CA VAL A 8 21.55 0.25 -3.76
C VAL A 8 21.49 -0.03 -2.26
N GLU A 9 22.65 -0.15 -1.63
CA GLU A 9 22.84 -0.44 -0.23
C GLU A 9 22.32 0.68 0.68
N SER A 10 22.51 1.95 0.29
CA SER A 10 21.97 3.10 1.03
C SER A 10 20.44 3.15 0.94
N ILE A 11 19.88 2.86 -0.25
CA ILE A 11 18.41 2.79 -0.43
C ILE A 11 17.82 1.65 0.42
N CYS A 12 18.39 0.45 0.34
CA CYS A 12 17.92 -0.69 1.14
C CYS A 12 18.13 -0.48 2.65
N ARG A 13 19.05 0.40 3.07
CA ARG A 13 19.18 0.80 4.48
C ARG A 13 17.98 1.65 4.91
N VAL A 14 17.66 2.71 4.17
CA VAL A 14 16.51 3.58 4.48
C VAL A 14 15.19 2.79 4.45
N LEU A 15 15.02 1.90 3.47
CA LEU A 15 13.83 1.05 3.39
C LEU A 15 13.70 0.14 4.62
N ARG A 16 14.80 -0.41 5.14
CA ARG A 16 14.78 -1.20 6.38
C ARG A 16 14.46 -0.37 7.60
N GLU A 17 14.99 0.85 7.70
CA GLU A 17 14.66 1.81 8.76
C GLU A 17 13.16 2.16 8.75
N GLN A 18 12.52 2.16 7.57
CA GLN A 18 11.07 2.32 7.39
C GLN A 18 10.27 1.03 7.57
N GLY A 19 10.90 -0.08 8.01
CA GLY A 19 10.25 -1.36 8.26
C GLY A 19 10.23 -2.35 7.08
N TRP A 20 10.78 -1.98 5.91
CA TRP A 20 10.78 -2.82 4.72
C TRP A 20 12.07 -3.67 4.63
N GLN A 21 11.96 -4.96 4.91
CA GLN A 21 13.08 -5.90 4.86
C GLN A 21 13.42 -6.33 3.43
N ILE A 22 14.19 -5.51 2.71
CA ILE A 22 14.56 -5.76 1.31
C ILE A 22 16.07 -5.96 1.17
N ALA A 23 16.46 -7.11 0.61
CA ALA A 23 17.86 -7.39 0.28
C ALA A 23 18.29 -6.68 -1.02
N ALA A 24 19.54 -6.23 -1.08
CA ALA A 24 20.11 -5.53 -2.24
C ALA A 24 20.02 -6.35 -3.55
N ARG A 25 20.22 -7.67 -3.48
CA ARG A 25 20.08 -8.57 -4.65
C ARG A 25 18.66 -8.56 -5.22
N THR A 26 17.65 -8.51 -4.35
CA THR A 26 16.24 -8.46 -4.73
C THR A 26 15.94 -7.12 -5.37
N PHE A 27 16.35 -6.01 -4.73
CA PHE A 27 16.15 -4.68 -5.28
C PHE A 27 16.80 -4.52 -6.67
N ARG A 28 18.03 -5.00 -6.85
CA ARG A 28 18.71 -5.00 -8.17
C ARG A 28 17.98 -5.83 -9.21
N SER A 29 17.46 -7.01 -8.84
CA SER A 29 16.68 -7.88 -9.73
C SER A 29 15.39 -7.21 -10.21
N TRP A 30 14.74 -6.46 -9.34
CA TRP A 30 13.51 -5.72 -9.64
C TRP A 30 13.76 -4.43 -10.42
N LYS A 31 14.84 -3.69 -10.11
CA LYS A 31 15.20 -2.42 -10.76
C LYS A 31 15.92 -2.60 -12.12
N ARG A 32 15.94 -3.82 -12.69
CA ARG A 32 16.60 -4.05 -13.98
C ARG A 32 15.93 -3.21 -15.08
N PRO A 33 16.68 -2.52 -15.95
CA PRO A 33 16.11 -1.82 -17.09
C PRO A 33 15.25 -2.75 -17.94
N GLY A 34 14.08 -2.30 -18.39
CA GLY A 34 13.14 -3.08 -19.19
C GLY A 34 12.32 -4.11 -18.41
N ARG A 35 12.55 -4.29 -17.09
CA ARG A 35 11.65 -5.10 -16.27
C ARG A 35 10.43 -4.28 -15.88
N HIS A 36 9.29 -4.60 -16.50
CA HIS A 36 8.01 -4.01 -16.14
C HIS A 36 7.34 -4.81 -15.00
N VAL A 37 6.79 -4.08 -14.03
CA VAL A 37 5.87 -4.67 -13.06
C VAL A 37 4.56 -4.96 -13.79
N ALA A 38 3.98 -6.14 -13.56
CA ALA A 38 2.70 -6.49 -14.18
C ALA A 38 1.64 -5.44 -13.83
N ALA A 39 0.88 -4.96 -14.81
CA ALA A 39 -0.14 -3.91 -14.61
C ALA A 39 -1.09 -4.25 -13.45
N ARG A 40 -1.49 -5.53 -13.35
CA ARG A 40 -2.34 -6.03 -12.25
C ARG A 40 -1.75 -5.78 -10.86
N THR A 41 -0.43 -5.86 -10.69
CA THR A 41 0.24 -5.64 -9.39
C THR A 41 0.25 -4.16 -9.05
N VAL A 42 0.39 -3.29 -10.05
CA VAL A 42 0.30 -1.84 -9.84
C VAL A 42 -1.13 -1.47 -9.46
N SER A 43 -2.13 -1.91 -10.24
CA SER A 43 -3.54 -1.69 -9.94
C SER A 43 -3.95 -2.23 -8.56
N ASP A 44 -3.52 -3.44 -8.21
CA ASP A 44 -3.83 -4.06 -6.92
C ASP A 44 -3.27 -3.27 -5.72
N VAL A 45 -2.08 -2.66 -5.84
CA VAL A 45 -1.56 -1.77 -4.79
C VAL A 45 -2.45 -0.53 -4.62
N HIS A 46 -2.89 0.08 -5.73
CA HIS A 46 -3.82 1.21 -5.67
C HIS A 46 -5.19 0.83 -5.09
N ASP A 47 -5.71 -0.35 -5.44
CA ASP A 47 -6.96 -0.86 -4.91
C ASP A 47 -6.88 -1.09 -3.40
N VAL A 48 -5.81 -1.73 -2.93
CA VAL A 48 -5.59 -1.97 -1.49
C VAL A 48 -5.45 -0.65 -0.74
N ASP A 49 -4.75 0.32 -1.30
CA ASP A 49 -4.57 1.64 -0.70
C ASP A 49 -5.91 2.40 -0.59
N ALA A 50 -6.71 2.40 -1.65
CA ALA A 50 -8.04 3.03 -1.65
C ALA A 50 -8.98 2.40 -0.61
N VAL A 51 -8.95 1.06 -0.45
CA VAL A 51 -9.71 0.36 0.58
C VAL A 51 -9.23 0.77 1.97
N ARG A 52 -7.92 0.79 2.22
CA ARG A 52 -7.35 1.13 3.53
C ARG A 52 -7.63 2.58 3.91
N GLY A 53 -7.48 3.52 2.99
CA GLY A 53 -7.80 4.93 3.21
C GLY A 53 -9.29 5.18 3.45
N THR A 54 -10.16 4.31 2.94
CA THR A 54 -11.60 4.36 3.23
C THR A 54 -11.93 3.74 4.58
N ALA A 55 -11.34 2.59 4.89
CA ALA A 55 -11.67 1.79 6.07
C ALA A 55 -11.09 2.35 7.38
N TRP A 56 -9.95 3.02 7.30
CA TRP A 56 -9.21 3.50 8.47
C TRP A 56 -9.00 5.01 8.38
N SER A 57 -9.25 5.70 9.48
CA SER A 57 -8.81 7.06 9.68
C SER A 57 -7.67 7.11 10.69
N THR A 58 -6.81 8.09 10.51
CA THR A 58 -5.74 8.42 11.43
C THR A 58 -6.30 9.36 12.49
N LYS A 59 -6.16 9.03 13.77
CA LYS A 59 -6.47 9.96 14.86
C LYS A 59 -5.25 10.10 15.76
N ASP A 60 -4.88 11.34 16.04
CA ASP A 60 -3.87 11.65 17.05
C ASP A 60 -4.46 11.27 18.42
N ASP A 61 -3.83 10.30 19.08
CA ASP A 61 -4.15 9.97 20.46
C ASP A 61 -3.44 10.95 21.41
N THR A 62 -3.84 10.92 22.67
CA THR A 62 -3.43 11.83 23.75
C THR A 62 -1.90 11.78 24.04
N ASP A 63 -1.19 10.81 23.47
CA ASP A 63 0.22 10.51 23.73
C ASP A 63 1.11 10.61 22.47
N ASP A 64 0.69 11.43 21.48
CA ASP A 64 1.33 11.55 20.15
C ASP A 64 1.45 10.20 19.37
N VAL A 65 0.73 9.19 19.83
CA VAL A 65 0.61 7.90 19.14
C VAL A 65 -0.48 8.02 18.09
N VAL A 66 -0.08 7.88 16.84
CA VAL A 66 -0.98 7.83 15.71
C VAL A 66 -1.75 6.50 15.72
N ALA A 67 -2.95 6.50 16.31
CA ALA A 67 -3.80 5.33 16.37
C ALA A 67 -4.70 5.25 15.11
N ARG A 68 -4.74 4.07 14.46
CA ARG A 68 -5.72 3.81 13.40
C ARG A 68 -7.08 3.55 14.04
N LYS A 69 -8.07 4.35 13.65
CA LYS A 69 -9.46 4.16 14.04
C LYS A 69 -10.27 3.68 12.84
N LEU A 70 -11.12 2.69 13.06
CA LEU A 70 -12.04 2.21 12.03
C LEU A 70 -13.06 3.30 11.72
N THR A 71 -13.22 3.63 10.44
CA THR A 71 -14.32 4.48 9.97
C THR A 71 -15.63 3.66 9.97
N PRO A 72 -16.81 4.30 9.85
CA PRO A 72 -18.05 3.57 9.63
C PRO A 72 -18.01 2.65 8.40
N GLN A 73 -17.24 3.03 7.38
CA GLN A 73 -17.02 2.26 6.16
C GLN A 73 -16.10 1.07 6.39
N GLY A 74 -15.22 1.11 7.40
CA GLY A 74 -14.37 -0.03 7.75
C GLY A 74 -15.14 -1.27 8.21
N SER A 75 -16.39 -1.11 8.67
CA SER A 75 -17.29 -2.25 8.95
C SER A 75 -17.92 -2.85 7.69
N TYR A 76 -17.65 -2.29 6.50
CA TYR A 76 -18.22 -2.81 5.26
C TYR A 76 -17.50 -4.09 4.87
N GLY A 77 -18.26 -5.19 4.82
CA GLY A 77 -17.80 -6.41 4.17
C GLY A 77 -17.53 -6.18 2.67
N ARG A 78 -16.80 -7.11 2.07
CA ARG A 78 -16.33 -7.09 0.68
C ARG A 78 -17.30 -6.46 -0.32
N ARG A 79 -18.52 -7.02 -0.42
CA ARG A 79 -19.52 -6.58 -1.42
C ARG A 79 -19.92 -5.11 -1.25
N LYS A 80 -20.07 -4.65 -0.01
CA LYS A 80 -20.47 -3.27 0.29
C LYS A 80 -19.30 -2.31 0.06
N MET A 81 -18.08 -2.72 0.39
CA MET A 81 -16.87 -1.94 0.14
C MET A 81 -16.62 -1.71 -1.35
N THR A 82 -16.67 -2.76 -2.18
CA THR A 82 -16.51 -2.62 -3.65
C THR A 82 -17.55 -1.67 -4.25
N ALA A 83 -18.82 -1.79 -3.84
CA ALA A 83 -19.88 -0.90 -4.32
C ALA A 83 -19.68 0.55 -3.87
N TYR A 84 -19.14 0.76 -2.67
CA TYR A 84 -18.82 2.10 -2.16
C TYR A 84 -17.69 2.74 -2.98
N LEU A 85 -16.56 2.04 -3.16
CA LEU A 85 -15.39 2.53 -3.90
C LEU A 85 -15.73 2.91 -5.35
N ARG A 86 -16.48 2.05 -6.04
CA ARG A 86 -16.94 2.35 -7.41
C ARG A 86 -17.74 3.65 -7.50
N ARG A 87 -18.47 4.02 -6.43
CA ARG A 87 -19.31 5.22 -6.40
C ARG A 87 -18.55 6.48 -5.96
N THR A 88 -17.58 6.36 -5.06
CA THR A 88 -16.95 7.51 -4.41
C THR A 88 -15.57 7.85 -4.96
N THR A 89 -14.76 6.84 -5.28
CA THR A 89 -13.39 7.04 -5.80
C THR A 89 -13.29 6.74 -7.28
N GLY A 90 -14.32 6.09 -7.87
CA GLY A 90 -14.28 5.59 -9.25
C GLY A 90 -13.31 4.42 -9.43
N ALA A 91 -12.75 3.89 -8.35
CA ALA A 91 -11.86 2.74 -8.38
C ALA A 91 -12.66 1.44 -8.62
N ASP A 92 -12.22 0.63 -9.56
CA ASP A 92 -12.77 -0.72 -9.77
C ASP A 92 -11.98 -1.76 -8.99
N ALA A 93 -12.04 -1.65 -7.66
CA ALA A 93 -11.26 -2.50 -6.78
C ALA A 93 -11.65 -3.98 -6.90
N SER A 94 -10.65 -4.83 -7.13
CA SER A 94 -10.90 -6.27 -7.22
C SER A 94 -11.36 -6.86 -5.88
N ALA A 95 -12.17 -7.92 -5.93
CA ALA A 95 -12.63 -8.61 -4.74
C ALA A 95 -11.48 -9.09 -3.83
N GLY A 96 -10.40 -9.62 -4.42
CA GLY A 96 -9.23 -10.09 -3.68
C GLY A 96 -8.41 -8.96 -3.06
N SER A 97 -8.40 -7.77 -3.67
CA SER A 97 -7.73 -6.58 -3.13
C SER A 97 -8.47 -6.07 -1.89
N VAL A 98 -9.81 -6.07 -1.93
CA VAL A 98 -10.64 -5.72 -0.76
C VAL A 98 -10.42 -6.70 0.39
N ASP A 99 -10.42 -8.00 0.12
CA ASP A 99 -10.21 -9.03 1.15
C ASP A 99 -8.82 -8.89 1.80
N ARG A 100 -7.78 -8.63 1.00
CA ARG A 100 -6.41 -8.43 1.54
C ARG A 100 -6.25 -7.13 2.31
N ALA A 101 -6.97 -6.08 1.92
CA ALA A 101 -6.91 -4.78 2.58
C ALA A 101 -7.62 -4.77 3.95
N LEU A 102 -8.65 -5.60 4.11
CA LEU A 102 -9.45 -5.74 5.32
C LEU A 102 -9.00 -6.90 6.24
N ALA A 103 -8.09 -7.75 5.79
CA ALA A 103 -7.48 -8.78 6.63
C ALA A 103 -6.71 -8.14 7.81
N PRO A 104 -6.75 -8.76 9.00
CA PRO A 104 -6.09 -8.26 10.21
C PRO A 104 -4.56 -8.23 10.10
#